data_AF-A0A3B9UZQ6-F1
#
_entry.id   AF-A0A3B9UZQ6-F1
#
_cell.length_a   1.000
_cell.length_b   1.000
_cell.length_c   1.000
_cell.angle_alpha   90.00
_cell.angle_beta   90.00
_cell.angle_gamma   90.00
#
_symmetry.space_group_name_H-M   'P 1'
#
loop_
_entity.id
_entity.type
_entity.pdbx_description
1 polymer ?
#
loop_
_entity_poly.entity_id
_entity_poly.type
_entity_poly.pdbx_seq_one_letter_code
_entity_poly.pdbx_strand_id
1 'polypeptide(L)'
;MYQRLQDYRTFQAVSFAACVGLLAYAYYAQYYLYLEPCPLCILQRVVVLLLGLNALIALIHAPQTRVRRVYAINGAGLGGLGCLVAGRHVYLQSLPPDKAPECGPGLEYILDTLPFNQAIMKIFTGSGECASVDWTLAGLSMPAWVLGAMVVFCLSSVGSMWMKPVDH
;
A
#
# COMPACT_ATOMS: atom_id res chain seq x y z
N MET A 1 -32.31 0.98 -4.14
CA MET A 1 -31.36 0.86 -5.28
C MET A 1 -30.35 2.01 -5.30
N TYR A 2 -30.79 3.28 -5.26
CA TYR A 2 -29.90 4.46 -5.25
C TYR A 2 -28.96 4.54 -4.02
N GLN A 3 -29.46 4.25 -2.82
CA GLN A 3 -28.66 4.26 -1.58
C GLN A 3 -27.44 3.32 -1.62
N ARG A 4 -27.60 2.04 -2.02
CA ARG A 4 -26.45 1.10 -2.10
C ARG A 4 -25.39 1.48 -3.14
N LEU A 5 -25.80 2.13 -4.23
CA LEU A 5 -24.88 2.65 -5.25
C LEU A 5 -24.14 3.89 -4.73
N GLN A 6 -24.83 4.74 -3.98
CA GLN A 6 -24.25 5.90 -3.31
C GLN A 6 -23.21 5.43 -2.28
N ASP A 7 -23.54 4.48 -1.40
CA ASP A 7 -22.60 3.91 -0.41
C ASP A 7 -21.32 3.35 -1.04
N TYR A 8 -21.43 2.65 -2.17
CA TYR A 8 -20.27 2.13 -2.90
C TYR A 8 -19.39 3.25 -3.48
N ARG A 9 -19.98 4.29 -4.06
CA ARG A 9 -19.24 5.44 -4.60
C ARG A 9 -18.58 6.23 -3.49
N THR A 10 -19.28 6.46 -2.37
CA THR A 10 -18.70 7.14 -1.20
C THR A 10 -17.51 6.34 -0.67
N PHE A 11 -17.64 5.02 -0.57
CA PHE A 11 -16.55 4.14 -0.13
C PHE A 11 -15.33 4.23 -1.05
N GLN A 12 -15.52 4.16 -2.37
CA GLN A 12 -14.42 4.28 -3.34
C GLN A 12 -13.81 5.69 -3.38
N ALA A 13 -14.62 6.73 -3.18
CA ALA A 13 -14.13 8.11 -3.10
C ALA A 13 -13.29 8.34 -1.84
N VAL A 14 -13.73 7.86 -0.68
CA VAL A 14 -12.96 7.91 0.58
C VAL A 14 -11.66 7.12 0.46
N SER A 15 -11.74 5.93 -0.13
CA SER A 15 -10.60 5.06 -0.45
C SER A 15 -9.56 5.78 -1.33
N PHE A 16 -10.00 6.39 -2.42
CA PHE A 16 -9.14 7.17 -3.29
C PHE A 16 -8.51 8.38 -2.58
N ALA A 17 -9.32 9.15 -1.83
CA ALA A 17 -8.84 10.29 -1.07
C ALA A 17 -7.80 9.88 0.00
N ALA A 18 -8.00 8.74 0.65
CA ALA A 18 -7.04 8.19 1.60
C ALA A 18 -5.72 7.80 0.92
N CYS A 19 -5.75 7.14 -0.24
CA CYS A 19 -4.54 6.82 -1.01
C CYS A 19 -3.79 8.08 -1.43
N VAL A 20 -4.50 9.10 -1.92
CA VAL A 20 -3.90 10.39 -2.29
C VAL A 20 -3.29 11.08 -1.07
N GLY A 21 -3.99 11.09 0.07
CA GLY A 21 -3.47 11.65 1.32
C GLY A 21 -2.20 10.95 1.82
N LEU A 22 -2.16 9.62 1.78
CA LEU A 22 -0.98 8.83 2.15
C LEU A 22 0.21 9.11 1.23
N LEU A 23 -0.01 9.20 -0.08
CA LEU A 23 1.05 9.53 -1.04
C LEU A 23 1.54 10.98 -0.87
N ALA A 24 0.62 11.94 -0.71
CA ALA A 24 0.96 13.33 -0.47
C ALA A 24 1.80 13.49 0.80
N TYR A 25 1.42 12.79 1.87
CA TYR A 25 2.18 12.79 3.12
C TYR A 25 3.56 12.13 2.96
N ALA A 26 3.65 11.04 2.20
CA ALA A 26 4.94 10.39 1.92
C ALA A 26 5.89 11.30 1.12
N TYR A 27 5.37 12.05 0.14
CA TYR A 27 6.16 13.06 -0.58
C TYR A 27 6.53 14.25 0.30
N TYR A 28 5.62 14.70 1.17
CA TYR A 28 5.93 15.72 2.16
C TYR A 28 7.07 15.29 3.08
N ALA A 29 7.03 14.06 3.59
CA ALA A 29 8.11 13.51 4.41
C ALA A 29 9.45 13.42 3.65
N GLN A 30 9.43 13.05 2.36
CA GLN A 30 10.65 13.00 1.56
C GLN A 30 11.23 14.40 1.28
N TYR A 31 10.41 15.34 0.80
CA TYR A 31 10.91 16.64 0.32
C TYR A 31 11.08 17.68 1.43
N TYR A 32 10.31 17.59 2.51
CA TYR A 32 10.29 18.59 3.58
C TYR A 32 11.01 18.13 4.84
N LEU A 33 10.90 16.85 5.20
CA LEU A 33 11.62 16.27 6.35
C LEU A 33 12.97 15.65 5.95
N TYR A 34 13.33 15.68 4.66
CA TYR A 34 14.58 15.15 4.10
C TYR A 34 14.84 13.68 4.49
N LEU A 35 13.77 12.90 4.62
CA LEU A 35 13.82 11.47 4.90
C LEU A 35 14.11 10.71 3.59
N GLU A 36 15.24 10.03 3.52
CA GLU A 36 15.58 9.20 2.36
C GLU A 36 14.58 8.04 2.23
N PRO A 37 13.92 7.88 1.07
CA PRO A 37 12.92 6.83 0.91
C PRO A 37 13.61 5.47 0.77
N CYS A 38 13.31 4.57 1.71
CA CYS A 38 13.82 3.21 1.65
C CYS A 38 13.26 2.44 0.42
N PRO A 39 14.00 1.45 -0.12
CA PRO A 39 13.54 0.64 -1.25
C PRO A 39 12.16 -0.01 -1.03
N LEU A 40 11.91 -0.51 0.18
CA LEU A 40 10.62 -1.11 0.58
C LEU A 40 9.49 -0.07 0.63
N CYS A 41 9.82 1.15 1.06
CA CYS A 41 8.91 2.29 1.12
C CYS A 41 8.41 2.64 -0.29
N ILE A 42 9.29 2.57 -1.29
CA ILE A 42 8.95 2.84 -2.69
C ILE A 42 8.02 1.75 -3.23
N LEU A 43 8.28 0.46 -2.95
CA LEU A 43 7.34 -0.61 -3.30
C LEU A 43 5.96 -0.36 -2.68
N GLN A 44 5.92 0.05 -1.41
CA GLN A 44 4.67 0.36 -0.71
C GLN A 44 3.92 1.53 -1.38
N ARG A 45 4.64 2.57 -1.81
CA ARG A 45 4.06 3.70 -2.59
C ARG A 45 3.47 3.23 -3.92
N VAL A 46 4.16 2.34 -4.64
CA VAL A 46 3.64 1.77 -5.89
C VAL A 46 2.34 1.00 -5.64
N VAL A 47 2.28 0.18 -4.58
CA VAL A 47 1.06 -0.54 -4.22
C VAL A 47 -0.09 0.42 -3.87
N VAL A 48 0.16 1.45 -3.07
CA VAL A 48 -0.85 2.47 -2.71
C VAL A 48 -1.35 3.21 -3.96
N LEU A 49 -0.46 3.50 -4.91
CA LEU A 49 -0.80 4.13 -6.18
C LEU A 49 -1.71 3.23 -7.02
N LEU A 50 -1.36 1.95 -7.17
CA LEU A 50 -2.21 0.97 -7.88
C LEU A 50 -3.58 0.81 -7.21
N LEU A 51 -3.61 0.81 -5.88
CA LEU A 51 -4.84 0.76 -5.09
C LEU A 51 -5.72 1.99 -5.34
N GLY A 52 -5.12 3.17 -5.34
CA GLY A 52 -5.78 4.44 -5.65
C GLY A 52 -6.33 4.46 -7.08
N LEU A 53 -5.55 3.99 -8.07
CA LEU A 53 -6.03 3.87 -9.45
C LEU A 53 -7.20 2.89 -9.56
N ASN A 54 -7.13 1.74 -8.90
CA ASN A 54 -8.23 0.78 -8.87
C ASN A 54 -9.49 1.40 -8.27
N ALA A 55 -9.37 2.16 -7.17
CA ALA A 55 -10.48 2.87 -6.54
C ALA A 55 -11.06 3.98 -7.45
N LEU A 56 -10.21 4.74 -8.14
CA LEU A 56 -10.63 5.78 -9.08
C LEU A 56 -11.40 5.20 -10.26
N ILE A 57 -10.88 4.14 -10.87
CA ILE A 57 -11.55 3.46 -12.00
C ILE A 57 -12.87 2.87 -11.51
N ALA A 58 -12.91 2.25 -10.33
CA ALA A 58 -14.12 1.72 -9.72
C ALA A 58 -15.17 2.82 -9.44
N LEU A 59 -14.73 4.02 -9.06
CA LEU A 59 -15.58 5.18 -8.81
C LEU A 59 -16.21 5.74 -10.09
N ILE A 60 -15.45 5.80 -11.19
CA ILE A 60 -15.90 6.27 -12.50
C ILE A 60 -16.85 5.26 -13.14
N HIS A 61 -16.48 3.98 -13.12
CA HIS A 61 -17.24 2.93 -13.81
C HIS A 61 -18.57 2.60 -13.10
N ALA A 62 -18.66 2.81 -11.78
CA ALA A 62 -19.83 2.58 -10.93
C ALA A 62 -20.68 1.32 -11.30
N PRO A 63 -20.07 0.13 -11.45
CA PRO A 63 -20.77 -1.02 -12.01
C PRO A 63 -21.78 -1.63 -11.04
N GLN A 64 -22.95 -2.04 -11.56
CA GLN A 64 -24.05 -2.54 -10.73
C GLN A 64 -23.89 -4.00 -10.25
N THR A 65 -23.15 -4.87 -10.96
CA THR A 65 -23.15 -6.32 -10.65
C THR A 65 -21.79 -7.02 -10.78
N ARG A 66 -21.47 -7.66 -11.93
CA ARG A 66 -20.28 -8.53 -12.07
C ARG A 66 -18.96 -7.76 -12.00
N VAL A 67 -18.91 -6.60 -12.64
CA VAL A 67 -17.67 -5.80 -12.73
C VAL A 67 -17.27 -5.25 -11.35
N ARG A 68 -18.22 -5.05 -10.43
CA ARG A 68 -17.92 -4.68 -9.04
C ARG A 68 -17.11 -5.76 -8.30
N ARG A 69 -17.37 -7.05 -8.55
CA ARG A 69 -16.58 -8.15 -7.97
C ARG A 69 -15.15 -8.14 -8.48
N VAL A 70 -14.93 -7.80 -9.74
CA VAL A 70 -13.57 -7.68 -10.30
C VAL A 70 -12.78 -6.59 -9.59
N TYR A 71 -13.37 -5.41 -9.37
CA TYR A 71 -12.71 -4.34 -8.61
C TYR A 71 -12.47 -4.70 -7.14
N ALA A 72 -13.39 -5.43 -6.51
CA ALA A 72 -13.23 -5.90 -5.13
C ALA A 72 -12.11 -6.94 -4.99
N ILE A 73 -12.00 -7.88 -5.93
CA ILE A 73 -10.92 -8.88 -5.96
C ILE A 73 -9.56 -8.19 -6.20
N ASN A 74 -9.49 -7.27 -7.16
CA ASN A 74 -8.26 -6.50 -7.40
C ASN A 74 -7.89 -5.64 -6.19
N GLY A 75 -8.87 -4.97 -5.56
CA GLY A 75 -8.66 -4.18 -4.35
C GLY A 75 -8.19 -5.03 -3.16
N ALA A 76 -8.75 -6.22 -2.97
CA ALA A 76 -8.33 -7.15 -1.94
C ALA A 76 -6.93 -7.72 -2.22
N GLY A 77 -6.61 -8.04 -3.48
CA GLY A 77 -5.28 -8.51 -3.89
C GLY A 77 -4.20 -7.44 -3.68
N LEU A 78 -4.45 -6.21 -4.11
CA LEU A 78 -3.56 -5.07 -3.90
C LEU A 78 -3.43 -4.72 -2.42
N GLY A 79 -4.53 -4.75 -1.66
CA GLY A 79 -4.51 -4.57 -0.21
C GLY A 79 -3.69 -5.65 0.50
N GLY A 80 -3.83 -6.91 0.09
CA GLY A 80 -3.03 -8.03 0.58
C GLY A 80 -1.53 -7.85 0.28
N LEU A 81 -1.17 -7.46 -0.95
CA LEU A 81 0.21 -7.11 -1.30
C LEU A 81 0.74 -5.96 -0.45
N GLY A 82 -0.08 -4.92 -0.21
CA GLY A 82 0.27 -3.80 0.66
C GLY A 82 0.54 -4.25 2.09
N CYS A 83 -0.30 -5.13 2.64
CA CYS A 83 -0.10 -5.73 3.96
C CYS A 83 1.17 -6.59 4.03
N LEU A 84 1.50 -7.34 2.97
CA LEU A 84 2.72 -8.16 2.92
C LEU A 84 3.98 -7.28 2.94
N VAL A 85 4.03 -6.25 2.10
CA VAL A 85 5.16 -5.31 2.04
C VAL A 85 5.30 -4.55 3.37
N ALA A 86 4.20 -4.00 3.88
CA ALA A 86 4.20 -3.24 5.13
C ALA A 86 4.54 -4.12 6.35
N GLY A 87 4.00 -5.34 6.39
CA GLY A 87 4.30 -6.31 7.44
C GLY A 87 5.75 -6.74 7.43
N ARG A 88 6.34 -6.94 6.23
CA ARG A 88 7.78 -7.18 6.08
C ARG A 88 8.60 -6.00 6.58
N HIS A 89 8.16 -4.77 6.31
CA HIS A 89 8.84 -3.56 6.76
C HIS A 89 8.83 -3.43 8.29
N VAL A 90 7.66 -3.59 8.93
CA VAL A 90 7.53 -3.58 10.39
C VAL A 90 8.35 -4.71 11.02
N TYR A 91 8.37 -5.88 10.39
CA TYR A 91 9.21 -6.99 10.83
C TYR A 91 10.69 -6.60 10.82
N LEU A 92 11.20 -6.01 9.72
CA LEU A 92 12.58 -5.55 9.62
C LEU A 92 12.95 -4.49 10.67
N GLN A 93 12.03 -3.57 10.97
CA GLN A 93 12.22 -2.58 12.05
C GLN A 93 12.19 -3.18 13.46
N SER A 94 11.61 -4.37 13.63
CA SER A 94 11.59 -5.08 14.92
C SER A 94 12.83 -5.93 15.17
N LEU A 95 13.69 -6.13 14.16
CA LEU A 95 14.90 -6.93 14.30
C LEU A 95 15.97 -6.18 15.12
N PRO A 96 16.70 -6.86 16.02
CA PRO A 96 17.86 -6.28 16.66
C PRO A 96 18.92 -5.85 15.64
N PRO A 97 19.71 -4.79 15.91
CA PRO A 97 20.72 -4.28 14.98
C PRO A 97 21.74 -5.35 14.55
N ASP A 98 22.05 -6.32 15.40
CA ASP A 98 22.96 -7.43 15.09
C ASP A 98 22.39 -8.46 14.09
N LYS A 99 21.08 -8.42 13.84
CA LYS A 99 20.39 -9.29 12.86
C LYS A 99 19.82 -8.50 11.68
N ALA A 100 20.04 -7.19 11.63
CA ALA A 100 19.64 -6.39 10.48
C ALA A 100 20.39 -6.88 9.22
N PRO A 101 19.74 -6.93 8.06
CA PRO A 101 20.41 -7.31 6.83
C PRO A 101 21.60 -6.38 6.60
N GLU A 102 22.72 -6.94 6.12
CA GLU A 102 23.89 -6.16 5.73
C GLU A 102 23.45 -5.00 4.82
N CYS A 103 24.08 -3.82 4.99
CA CYS A 103 23.85 -2.68 4.11
C CYS A 103 24.02 -3.14 2.66
N GLY A 104 22.91 -3.25 1.94
CA GLY A 104 22.89 -3.69 0.56
C GLY A 104 23.36 -2.58 -0.38
N PRO A 105 23.70 -2.91 -1.63
CA PRO A 105 23.93 -1.89 -2.64
C PRO A 105 22.70 -0.99 -2.74
N GLY A 106 22.93 0.32 -2.91
CA GLY A 106 21.86 1.32 -3.00
C GLY A 106 20.85 1.00 -4.11
N LEU A 107 19.63 1.52 -3.97
CA LEU A 107 18.51 1.25 -4.88
C LEU A 107 18.85 1.48 -6.36
N GLU A 108 19.60 2.54 -6.65
CA GLU A 108 20.00 2.93 -8.01
C GLU A 108 20.88 1.85 -8.65
N TYR A 109 21.85 1.31 -7.90
CA TYR A 109 22.69 0.21 -8.36
C TYR A 109 21.90 -1.07 -8.61
N ILE A 110 20.92 -1.39 -7.75
CA ILE A 110 20.06 -2.57 -7.92
C ILE A 110 19.24 -2.47 -9.21
N LEU A 111 18.69 -1.28 -9.51
CA LEU A 111 17.87 -1.07 -10.70
C LEU A 111 18.70 -1.04 -11.99
N ASP A 112 19.93 -0.53 -11.95
CA ASP A 112 20.81 -0.46 -13.11
C ASP A 112 21.49 -1.79 -13.45
N THR A 113 21.76 -2.62 -12.44
CA THR A 113 22.54 -3.86 -12.64
C THR A 113 21.71 -5.13 -12.72
N LEU A 114 20.50 -5.15 -12.15
CA LEU A 114 19.65 -6.34 -12.11
C LEU A 114 18.42 -6.18 -13.00
N PRO A 115 18.00 -7.25 -13.70
CA PRO A 115 16.73 -7.22 -14.42
C PRO A 115 15.57 -6.97 -13.46
N PHE A 116 14.54 -6.27 -13.91
CA PHE A 116 13.44 -5.73 -13.09
C PHE A 116 12.83 -6.74 -12.09
N ASN A 117 12.66 -8.01 -12.50
CA ASN A 117 12.13 -9.06 -11.64
C ASN A 117 13.08 -9.40 -10.45
N GLN A 118 14.39 -9.47 -10.72
CA GLN A 118 15.39 -9.72 -9.67
C GLN A 118 15.56 -8.50 -8.77
N ALA A 119 15.47 -7.29 -9.34
CA ALA A 119 15.50 -6.04 -8.58
C ALA A 119 14.35 -5.99 -7.55
N ILE A 120 13.11 -6.28 -7.96
CA ILE A 120 11.96 -6.30 -7.03
C ILE A 120 12.16 -7.33 -5.92
N MET A 121 12.63 -8.54 -6.25
CA MET A 121 12.91 -9.58 -5.25
C MET A 121 14.00 -9.14 -4.25
N LYS A 122 15.06 -8.49 -4.74
CA LYS A 122 16.15 -7.96 -3.91
C LYS A 122 15.69 -6.81 -3.02
N ILE A 123 14.84 -5.93 -3.54
CA ILE A 123 14.22 -4.85 -2.77
C ILE A 123 13.31 -5.44 -1.67
N PHE A 124 12.54 -6.47 -1.99
CA PHE A 124 11.63 -7.11 -1.03
C PHE A 124 12.35 -7.85 0.10
N THR A 125 13.56 -8.38 -0.12
CA THR A 125 14.36 -8.96 0.97
C THR A 125 14.75 -7.92 2.03
N GLY A 126 14.83 -6.63 1.65
CA GLY A 126 15.16 -5.50 2.51
C GLY A 126 16.67 -5.25 2.61
N SER A 127 17.06 -3.98 2.72
CA SER A 127 18.40 -3.50 3.05
C SER A 127 18.45 -3.03 4.51
N GLY A 128 19.64 -2.90 5.10
CA GLY A 128 19.82 -2.37 6.46
C GLY A 128 19.17 -1.00 6.69
N GLU A 129 19.09 -0.17 5.64
CA GLU A 129 18.40 1.13 5.65
C GLU A 129 16.91 1.00 6.02
N CYS A 130 16.24 -0.09 5.63
CA CYS A 130 14.83 -0.35 5.94
C CYS A 130 14.58 -0.75 7.41
N ALA A 131 15.63 -1.09 8.16
CA ALA A 131 15.51 -1.43 9.59
C ALA A 131 15.57 -0.19 10.50
N SER A 132 16.03 0.94 9.96
CA SER A 132 16.06 2.21 10.69
C SER A 132 14.64 2.77 10.87
N VAL A 133 14.42 3.40 12.02
CA VAL A 133 13.15 4.06 12.36
C VAL A 133 13.42 5.56 12.43
N ASP A 134 13.34 6.22 11.27
CA ASP A 134 13.61 7.65 11.18
C ASP A 134 12.45 8.52 11.67
N TRP A 135 11.26 7.95 11.75
CA TRP A 135 10.05 8.66 12.20
C TRP A 135 9.09 7.76 12.97
N THR A 136 8.57 8.32 14.07
CA THR A 136 7.52 7.70 14.87
C THR A 136 6.42 8.71 15.17
N LEU A 137 5.17 8.24 15.15
CA LEU A 137 4.01 8.99 15.60
C LEU A 137 3.18 8.11 16.51
N ALA A 138 2.92 8.62 17.72
CA ALA A 138 2.26 7.88 18.80
C ALA A 138 2.95 6.54 19.13
N GLY A 139 4.28 6.48 18.97
CA GLY A 139 5.08 5.26 19.21
C GLY A 139 5.03 4.22 18.08
N LEU A 140 4.29 4.50 17.00
CA LEU A 140 4.23 3.65 15.80
C LEU A 140 5.09 4.25 14.69
N SER A 141 5.84 3.40 14.01
CA SER A 141 6.63 3.81 12.85
C SER A 141 5.74 4.11 11.64
N MET A 142 6.24 4.91 10.68
CA MET A 142 5.55 5.18 9.41
C MET A 142 4.96 3.91 8.76
N PRO A 143 5.71 2.80 8.64
CA PRO A 143 5.21 1.59 7.98
C PRO A 143 4.08 0.92 8.76
N ALA A 144 4.06 1.02 10.09
CA ALA A 144 3.00 0.47 10.92
C ALA A 144 1.67 1.19 10.72
N TRP A 145 1.69 2.52 10.58
CA TRP A 145 0.49 3.29 10.22
C TRP A 145 -0.05 2.90 8.85
N VAL A 146 0.83 2.77 7.86
CA VAL A 146 0.41 2.37 6.51
C VAL A 146 -0.07 0.90 6.50
N LEU A 147 0.52 0.01 7.30
CA LEU A 147 0.02 -1.35 7.49
C LEU A 147 -1.42 -1.34 8.00
N GLY A 148 -1.72 -0.55 9.03
CA GLY A 148 -3.08 -0.40 9.55
C GLY A 148 -4.06 0.08 8.47
N ALA A 149 -3.67 1.10 7.70
CA ALA A 149 -4.49 1.59 6.59
C ALA A 149 -4.73 0.53 5.51
N MET A 150 -3.70 -0.25 5.13
CA MET A 150 -3.81 -1.33 4.15
C MET A 150 -4.71 -2.47 4.64
N VAL A 151 -4.64 -2.81 5.93
CA VAL A 151 -5.52 -3.83 6.54
C VAL A 151 -6.97 -3.38 6.51
N VAL A 152 -7.27 -2.15 6.92
CA VAL A 152 -8.62 -1.58 6.87
C VAL A 152 -9.15 -1.59 5.43
N PHE A 153 -8.31 -1.23 4.46
CA PHE A 153 -8.68 -1.25 3.05
C PHE A 153 -8.95 -2.67 2.53
N CYS A 154 -8.10 -3.63 2.89
CA CYS A 154 -8.24 -5.02 2.48
C CYS A 154 -9.53 -5.61 3.04
N LEU A 155 -9.79 -5.43 4.33
CA LEU A 155 -11.02 -5.89 4.99
C LEU A 155 -12.27 -5.26 4.41
N SER A 156 -12.25 -3.96 4.12
CA SER A 156 -13.38 -3.27 3.52
C SER A 156 -13.60 -3.64 2.04
N SER A 157 -12.54 -3.92 1.28
CA SER A 157 -12.62 -4.48 -0.07
C SER A 157 -13.25 -5.87 -0.06
N VAL A 158 -12.83 -6.75 0.85
CA VAL A 158 -13.43 -8.08 1.05
C VAL A 158 -14.88 -7.95 1.51
N GLY A 159 -15.17 -7.08 2.48
CA GLY A 159 -16.52 -6.78 2.95
C GLY A 159 -17.44 -6.30 1.84
N SER A 160 -16.91 -5.51 0.89
CA SER A 160 -17.65 -5.04 -0.28
C SER A 160 -18.08 -6.17 -1.23
N MET A 161 -17.42 -7.33 -1.16
CA MET A 161 -17.70 -8.55 -1.93
C MET A 161 -18.92 -9.31 -1.39
N TRP A 162 -19.18 -9.21 -0.08
CA TRP A 162 -20.32 -9.83 0.61
C TRP A 162 -21.61 -9.01 0.51
N MET A 163 -21.52 -7.75 0.08
CA MET A 163 -22.72 -6.97 -0.24
C MET A 163 -23.43 -7.65 -1.42
N LYS A 164 -24.58 -8.29 -1.15
CA LYS A 164 -25.33 -9.04 -2.15
C LYS A 164 -25.55 -8.20 -3.41
N PRO A 165 -25.33 -8.76 -4.62
CA PRO A 165 -25.78 -8.11 -5.84
C PRO A 165 -27.27 -7.75 -5.68
N VAL A 166 -27.66 -6.58 -6.18
CA VAL A 166 -29.07 -6.21 -6.21
C VAL A 166 -29.71 -7.14 -7.24
N ASP A 167 -30.45 -8.12 -6.76
CA ASP A 167 -31.21 -9.04 -7.59
C ASP A 167 -32.29 -8.20 -8.33
N HIS A 168 -32.36 -8.34 -9.65
CA HIS A 168 -33.43 -7.75 -10.47
C HIS A 168 -34.73 -8.54 -10.32
#